data_AF-A0A3D4GRJ9-F1
#
_entry.id   AF-A0A3D4GRJ9-F1
#
_cell.length_a   1.000
_cell.length_b   1.000
_cell.length_c   1.000
_cell.angle_alpha   90.00
_cell.angle_beta   90.00
_cell.angle_gamma   90.00
#
_symmetry.space_group_name_H-M   'P 1'
#
loop_
_entity.id
_entity.type
_entity.pdbx_description
1 polymer ?
#
loop_
_entity_poly.entity_id
_entity_poly.type
_entity_poly.pdbx_seq_one_letter_code
_entity_poly.pdbx_strand_id
1 'polypeptide(L)'
;DGDLVDIEVGSDSIALRKPPIETSHLLHTNCYLDTGLAGGTVDENTVCLRLGTARNLYREHPPGNAEEITAILSDHTGGICVHRDGAATIVSFVAEIHRGNFHVITGNPCQGSPETIDLLQDT
;
A
#
# COMPACT_ATOMS: atom_id res chain seq x y z
N ASP A 1 13.72 12.58 9.93
CA ASP A 1 12.48 12.31 10.68
C ASP A 1 11.29 12.67 9.83
N GLY A 2 10.65 11.65 9.24
CA GLY A 2 9.42 11.83 8.48
C GLY A 2 8.26 11.29 9.29
N ASP A 3 7.26 12.12 9.56
CA ASP A 3 6.01 11.66 10.17
C ASP A 3 5.19 10.93 9.10
N LEU A 4 4.84 9.67 9.34
CA LEU A 4 3.88 8.93 8.53
C LEU A 4 2.47 9.25 9.02
N VAL A 5 1.62 9.75 8.11
CA VAL A 5 0.21 10.05 8.39
C VAL A 5 -0.65 9.51 7.26
N ASP A 6 -1.74 8.86 7.64
CA ASP A 6 -2.82 8.44 6.74
C ASP A 6 -3.99 9.41 6.88
N ILE A 7 -4.55 9.84 5.75
CA ILE A 7 -5.55 10.89 5.66
C ILE A 7 -6.72 10.37 4.82
N GLU A 8 -7.89 10.28 5.44
CA GLU A 8 -9.15 10.02 4.74
C GLU A 8 -9.99 11.29 4.68
N VAL A 9 -10.54 11.58 3.50
CA VAL A 9 -11.34 12.79 3.26
C VAL A 9 -12.72 12.35 2.78
N GLY A 10 -13.74 12.60 3.60
CA GLY A 10 -15.14 12.47 3.25
C GLY A 10 -15.72 13.76 2.66
N SER A 11 -17.04 13.81 2.45
CA SER A 11 -17.71 15.00 1.91
C SER A 11 -17.61 16.21 2.83
N ASP A 12 -17.72 16.00 4.15
CA ASP A 12 -17.84 17.08 5.15
C ASP A 12 -16.85 16.93 6.32
N SER A 13 -15.95 15.95 6.25
CA SER A 13 -15.07 15.59 7.37
C SER A 13 -13.77 14.94 6.90
N ILE A 14 -12.75 15.03 7.74
CA ILE A 14 -11.41 14.48 7.50
C ILE A 14 -11.03 13.64 8.72
N ALA A 15 -10.51 12.44 8.49
CA ALA A 15 -9.92 11.59 9.52
C ALA A 15 -8.40 11.50 9.31
N LEU A 16 -7.66 11.61 10.41
CA LEU A 16 -6.20 11.52 10.44
C LEU A 16 -5.79 10.33 11.30
N ARG A 17 -4.89 9.50 10.79
CA ARG A 17 -4.35 8.34 11.52
C ARG A 17 -2.83 8.36 11.52
N LYS A 18 -2.27 8.10 12.69
CA LYS A 18 -0.84 7.84 12.87
C LYS A 18 -0.61 6.34 12.98
N PRO A 19 0.58 5.82 12.62
CA PRO A 19 0.87 4.41 12.78
C PRO A 19 0.71 3.99 14.25
N PRO A 20 0.17 2.80 14.52
CA PRO A 20 0.19 2.23 15.87
C PRO A 20 1.63 2.15 16.38
N ILE A 21 1.83 2.43 17.68
CA ILE A 21 3.16 2.35 18.33
C ILE A 21 3.78 0.96 18.13
N GLU A 22 2.96 -0.08 18.13
CA GLU A 22 3.39 -1.48 18.06
C GLU A 22 3.90 -1.91 16.68
N THR A 23 3.42 -1.29 15.59
CA THR A 23 3.69 -1.77 14.23
C THR A 23 4.48 -0.78 13.38
N SER A 24 4.47 0.51 13.74
CA SER A 24 5.14 1.59 13.03
C SER A 24 4.82 1.67 11.52
N HIS A 25 3.72 1.06 11.06
CA HIS A 25 3.27 1.09 9.67
C HIS A 25 1.80 1.46 9.56
N LEU A 26 1.43 2.05 8.42
CA LEU A 26 0.06 2.32 8.00
C LEU A 26 -0.22 1.54 6.72
N LEU A 27 -1.38 0.89 6.67
CA LEU A 27 -1.87 0.16 5.50
C LEU A 27 -3.26 0.66 5.17
N HIS A 28 -3.49 0.94 3.89
CA HIS A 28 -4.74 1.48 3.37
C HIS A 28 -5.09 0.85 2.02
N THR A 29 -6.38 0.80 1.68
CA THR A 29 -6.86 0.41 0.35
C THR A 29 -7.84 1.45 -0.20
N ASN A 30 -9.04 1.06 -0.61
CA ASN A 30 -10.07 1.96 -1.12
C ASN A 30 -11.33 1.98 -0.24
N CYS A 31 -11.28 1.39 0.96
CA CYS A 31 -12.35 1.50 1.94
C CYS A 31 -11.96 2.48 3.03
N TYR A 32 -12.94 3.26 3.51
CA TYR A 32 -12.76 4.07 4.70
C TYR A 32 -12.55 3.15 5.91
N LEU A 33 -11.51 3.39 6.72
CA LEU A 33 -11.31 2.77 8.03
C LEU A 33 -11.99 3.60 9.13
N ASP A 34 -12.28 4.89 8.88
CA ASP A 34 -13.18 5.67 9.72
C ASP A 34 -14.63 5.46 9.28
N THR A 35 -15.41 4.76 10.10
CA THR A 35 -16.81 4.43 9.81
C THR A 35 -17.71 5.66 9.74
N GLY A 36 -17.30 6.79 10.34
CA GLY A 36 -18.00 8.07 10.24
C GLY A 36 -17.87 8.73 8.87
N LEU A 37 -16.82 8.40 8.10
CA LEU A 37 -16.62 8.89 6.73
C LEU A 37 -17.31 8.04 5.67
N ALA A 38 -17.58 6.77 5.97
CA ALA A 38 -18.03 5.79 4.98
C ALA A 38 -19.39 6.10 4.32
N GLY A 39 -20.21 6.98 4.90
CA GLY A 39 -21.48 7.45 4.31
C GLY A 39 -22.51 6.37 3.96
N GLY A 40 -22.26 5.10 4.33
CA GLY A 40 -23.00 3.91 3.93
C GLY A 40 -22.23 2.61 4.21
N THR A 41 -22.82 1.47 3.83
CA THR A 41 -22.18 0.14 3.98
C THR A 41 -21.12 -0.06 2.91
N VAL A 42 -19.86 -0.05 3.32
CA VAL A 42 -18.73 -0.51 2.49
C VAL A 42 -18.94 -2.01 2.20
N ASP A 43 -18.77 -2.45 0.95
CA ASP A 43 -18.61 -3.88 0.67
C ASP A 43 -17.23 -4.34 1.18
N GLU A 44 -17.21 -4.67 2.48
CA GLU A 44 -16.03 -5.12 3.21
C GLU A 44 -15.40 -6.36 2.55
N ASN A 45 -16.21 -7.18 1.87
CA ASN A 45 -15.79 -8.45 1.28
C ASN A 45 -14.83 -8.30 0.09
N THR A 46 -14.86 -7.17 -0.62
CA THR A 46 -13.98 -6.96 -1.79
C THR A 46 -12.91 -5.89 -1.52
N VAL A 47 -13.31 -4.76 -0.93
CA VAL A 47 -12.42 -3.60 -0.80
C VAL A 47 -11.53 -3.69 0.44
N CYS A 48 -12.06 -4.26 1.53
CA CYS A 48 -11.29 -4.47 2.74
C CYS A 48 -10.64 -5.87 2.79
N LEU A 49 -10.97 -6.79 1.88
CA LEU A 49 -10.24 -8.05 1.73
C LEU A 49 -8.75 -7.82 1.45
N ARG A 50 -8.43 -6.93 0.48
CA ARG A 50 -7.03 -6.52 0.20
C ARG A 50 -6.32 -6.01 1.44
N LEU A 51 -7.01 -5.23 2.26
CA LEU A 51 -6.45 -4.67 3.48
C LEU A 51 -6.22 -5.75 4.54
N GLY A 52 -7.17 -6.67 4.71
CA GLY A 52 -7.02 -7.83 5.59
C GLY A 52 -5.84 -8.70 5.18
N THR A 53 -5.72 -9.00 3.89
CA THR A 53 -4.59 -9.76 3.34
C THR A 53 -3.27 -9.02 3.55
N ALA A 54 -3.19 -7.74 3.21
CA ALA A 54 -1.97 -6.95 3.42
C ALA A 54 -1.56 -6.93 4.89
N ARG A 55 -2.51 -6.75 5.81
CA ARG A 55 -2.25 -6.80 7.27
C ARG A 55 -1.73 -8.17 7.72
N ASN A 56 -2.26 -9.25 7.18
CA ASN A 56 -1.78 -10.60 7.50
C ASN A 56 -0.37 -10.82 6.96
N LEU A 57 -0.10 -10.44 5.70
CA LEU A 57 1.24 -10.53 5.11
C LEU A 57 2.27 -9.71 5.88
N TYR A 58 1.94 -8.47 6.27
CA TYR A 58 2.83 -7.65 7.10
C TYR A 58 3.07 -8.22 8.50
N ARG A 59 2.12 -8.99 9.05
CA ARG A 59 2.26 -9.63 10.36
C ARG A 59 3.13 -10.89 10.27
N GLU A 60 2.90 -11.71 9.24
CA GLU A 60 3.60 -12.98 9.04
C GLU A 60 5.02 -12.77 8.48
N HIS A 61 5.17 -11.76 7.63
CA HIS A 61 6.41 -11.40 6.94
C HIS A 61 6.64 -9.88 7.01
N PRO A 62 7.03 -9.33 8.18
CA PRO A 62 7.34 -7.90 8.30
C PRO A 62 8.47 -7.51 7.32
N PRO A 63 8.21 -6.66 6.32
CA PRO A 63 9.23 -6.32 5.34
C PRO A 63 10.26 -5.36 5.94
N GLY A 64 11.55 -5.65 5.76
CA GLY A 64 12.69 -4.83 6.17
C GLY A 64 13.42 -4.16 5.01
N ASN A 65 13.10 -4.51 3.76
CA ASN A 65 13.73 -3.95 2.57
C ASN A 65 12.78 -3.88 1.36
N ALA A 66 13.23 -3.23 0.27
CA ALA A 66 12.42 -3.03 -0.93
C ALA A 66 12.03 -4.31 -1.68
N GLU A 67 12.88 -5.35 -1.65
CA GLU A 67 12.59 -6.64 -2.26
C GLU A 67 11.43 -7.34 -1.54
N GLU A 68 11.43 -7.31 -0.21
CA GLU A 68 10.36 -7.90 0.62
C GLU A 68 9.03 -7.14 0.47
N ILE A 69 9.06 -5.80 0.35
CA ILE A 69 7.86 -5.02 0.02
C ILE A 69 7.36 -5.40 -1.39
N THR A 70 8.27 -5.55 -2.35
CA THR A 70 7.92 -5.96 -3.72
C THR A 70 7.28 -7.34 -3.76
N ALA A 71 7.74 -8.28 -2.93
CA ALA A 71 7.13 -9.60 -2.80
C ALA A 71 5.68 -9.50 -2.30
N ILE A 72 5.39 -8.64 -1.33
CA ILE A 72 4.01 -8.37 -0.87
C ILE A 72 3.16 -7.77 -2.00
N LEU A 73 3.70 -6.80 -2.75
CA LEU A 73 2.98 -6.18 -3.87
C LEU A 73 2.68 -7.16 -5.00
N SER A 74 3.47 -8.23 -5.12
CA SER A 74 3.34 -9.28 -6.12
C SER A 74 2.36 -10.38 -5.70
N ASP A 75 1.82 -10.32 -4.48
CA ASP A 75 0.92 -11.33 -3.95
C ASP A 75 -0.45 -11.28 -4.64
N HIS A 76 -0.95 -12.44 -5.07
CA HIS A 76 -2.26 -12.55 -5.72
C HIS A 76 -3.40 -12.76 -4.72
N THR A 77 -3.09 -13.09 -3.46
CA THR A 77 -4.09 -13.33 -2.42
C THR A 77 -4.81 -12.02 -2.10
N GLY A 78 -6.12 -12.11 -1.91
CA GLY A 78 -6.96 -10.95 -1.61
C GLY A 78 -7.02 -9.87 -2.70
N GLY A 79 -6.30 -10.02 -3.81
CA GLY A 79 -6.24 -9.05 -4.91
C GLY A 79 -5.24 -7.91 -4.71
N ILE A 80 -4.12 -8.10 -4.03
CA ILE A 80 -3.05 -7.08 -3.94
C ILE A 80 -2.47 -6.81 -5.35
N CYS A 81 -2.01 -7.85 -6.03
CA CYS A 81 -1.70 -7.83 -7.46
C CYS A 81 -2.96 -8.18 -8.27
N VAL A 82 -3.58 -7.18 -8.90
CA VAL A 82 -4.88 -7.32 -9.57
C VAL A 82 -4.70 -7.74 -11.02
N HIS A 83 -5.29 -8.88 -11.40
CA HIS A 83 -5.34 -9.40 -12.77
C HIS A 83 -6.78 -9.79 -13.11
N ARG A 84 -7.63 -8.84 -13.52
CA ARG A 84 -9.01 -9.16 -13.92
C ARG A 84 -9.46 -8.35 -15.12
N ASP A 85 -10.46 -8.85 -15.83
CA ASP A 85 -11.06 -8.12 -16.94
C ASP A 85 -11.63 -6.79 -16.45
N GLY A 86 -11.15 -5.69 -17.05
CA GLY A 86 -11.56 -4.32 -16.70
C GLY A 86 -10.83 -3.68 -15.51
N ALA A 87 -9.90 -4.37 -14.84
CA ALA A 87 -9.05 -3.76 -13.82
C ALA A 87 -7.74 -4.55 -13.63
N ALA A 88 -6.60 -3.84 -13.65
CA ALA A 88 -5.29 -4.44 -13.41
C ALA A 88 -4.41 -3.52 -12.57
N THR A 89 -3.42 -4.09 -11.89
CA THR A 89 -2.33 -3.29 -11.32
C THR A 89 -1.47 -2.76 -12.47
N ILE A 90 -1.53 -1.46 -12.72
CA ILE A 90 -0.81 -0.83 -13.85
C ILE A 90 0.58 -0.34 -13.47
N VAL A 91 0.82 -0.10 -12.18
CA VAL A 91 2.09 0.34 -11.63
C VAL A 91 2.16 0.00 -10.14
N SER A 92 3.35 -0.35 -9.70
CA SER A 92 3.71 -0.51 -8.29
C SER A 92 5.00 0.26 -8.02
N PHE A 93 5.17 0.76 -6.80
CA PHE A 93 6.40 1.45 -6.42
C PHE A 93 6.76 1.20 -4.96
N VAL A 94 8.06 1.26 -4.67
CA VAL A 94 8.62 1.18 -3.32
C VAL A 94 9.62 2.32 -3.16
N ALA A 95 9.43 3.15 -2.13
CA ALA A 95 10.31 4.28 -1.85
C ALA A 95 11.16 4.01 -0.60
N GLU A 96 12.47 3.88 -0.77
CA GLU A 96 13.42 3.81 0.34
C GLU A 96 13.93 5.22 0.68
N ILE A 97 13.09 6.00 1.37
CA ILE A 97 13.32 7.45 1.62
C ILE A 97 14.73 7.73 2.17
N HIS A 98 15.21 6.94 3.13
CA HIS A 98 16.54 7.13 3.74
C HIS A 98 17.71 6.81 2.81
N ARG A 99 17.50 5.96 1.82
CA ARG A 99 18.50 5.59 0.81
C ARG A 99 18.40 6.47 -0.43
N GLY A 100 17.31 7.22 -0.57
CA GLY A 100 17.02 7.99 -1.78
C GLY A 100 16.73 7.12 -3.00
N ASN A 101 16.30 5.87 -2.81
CA ASN A 101 15.93 5.01 -3.92
C ASN A 101 14.42 5.03 -4.13
N PHE A 102 14.01 5.06 -5.39
CA PHE A 102 12.62 4.86 -5.80
C PHE A 102 12.54 3.72 -6.81
N HIS A 103 11.95 2.60 -6.37
CA HIS A 103 11.78 1.42 -7.20
C HIS A 103 10.41 1.45 -7.86
N VAL A 104 10.37 1.31 -9.19
CA VAL A 104 9.13 1.34 -9.98
C VAL A 104 8.99 0.04 -10.76
N ILE A 105 7.80 -0.55 -10.71
CA ILE A 105 7.44 -1.72 -11.51
C ILE A 105 6.26 -1.34 -12.37
N THR A 106 6.47 -1.32 -13.69
CA THR A 106 5.41 -1.03 -14.66
C THR A 106 4.63 -2.30 -14.97
N GLY A 107 3.30 -2.20 -14.99
CA GLY A 107 2.40 -3.35 -15.12
C GLY A 107 2.28 -4.13 -13.82
N ASN A 108 1.93 -5.40 -13.93
CA ASN A 108 1.71 -6.25 -12.77
C ASN A 108 3.04 -6.56 -12.07
N PRO A 109 3.18 -6.28 -10.76
CA PRO A 109 4.43 -6.49 -10.03
C PRO A 109 4.93 -7.94 -10.03
N CYS A 110 4.03 -8.93 -10.11
CA CYS A 110 4.40 -10.34 -10.18
C CYS A 110 5.06 -10.77 -11.50
N GLN A 111 5.00 -9.93 -12.54
CA GLN A 111 5.54 -10.20 -13.89
C GLN A 111 6.74 -9.31 -14.24
N GLY A 112 6.98 -8.26 -13.46
CA GLY A 112 8.02 -7.27 -13.70
C GLY A 112 9.19 -7.41 -12.75
N SER A 113 10.27 -6.70 -13.07
CA SER A 113 11.34 -6.42 -12.12
C SER A 113 11.38 -4.92 -11.85
N PRO A 114 11.64 -4.49 -10.61
CA PRO A 114 11.71 -3.07 -10.29
C PRO A 114 12.88 -2.40 -11.01
N GLU A 115 12.60 -1.30 -11.68
CA GLU A 115 13.59 -0.32 -12.10
C GLU A 115 13.87 0.61 -10.92
N THR A 116 15.14 0.88 -10.62
CA THR A 116 15.53 1.74 -9.50
C THR A 116 15.97 3.11 -10.02
N ILE A 117 15.31 4.14 -9.54
CA ILE A 117 15.67 5.54 -9.74
C ILE A 117 16.41 6.01 -8.49
N ASP A 118 17.66 6.43 -8.66
CA ASP A 118 18.43 7.11 -7.62
C ASP A 118 17.99 8.58 -7.56
N LEU A 119 17.27 8.94 -6.50
CA LEU A 119 16.75 10.30 -6.28
C LEU A 119 17.82 11.26 -5.73
N LEU A 120 19.02 10.77 -5.39
CA LEU A 120 20.13 11.58 -4.90
C LEU A 120 21.12 11.91 -6.02
N GLN A 121 20.96 11.33 -7.21
CA GLN A 121 21.68 11.72 -8.41
C GLN A 121 21.05 12.98 -9.03
N ASP A 122 21.23 14.13 -8.37
CA ASP A 122 21.22 15.48 -8.97
C ASP A 122 21.42 16.58 -7.90
N THR A 123 22.40 16.38 -7.00
CA THR A 123 22.98 17.47 -6.18
C THR A 123 24.49 17.41 -6.15
#